data_AF-A0A382U3A2-F1
#
_entry.id   AF-A0A382U3A2-F1
#
_cell.length_a   1.000
_cell.length_b   1.000
_cell.length_c   1.000
_cell.angle_alpha   90.00
_cell.angle_beta   90.00
_cell.angle_gamma   90.00
#
_symmetry.space_group_name_H-M   'P 1'
#
loop_
_entity.id
_entity.type
_entity.pdbx_description
1 polymer ?
#
loop_
_entity_poly.entity_id
_entity_poly.type
_entity_poly.pdbx_seq_one_letter_code
_entity_poly.pdbx_strand_id
1 'polypeptide(L)'
;MDEPVEVRIARIHPDALLPVKGSDLAAGFDLHSVERVEVRKGTTEMLPTGLVLAIPSGWEGQIRCRSGLGRQGLILPNGIGTID
;
A
#
# COMPACT_ATOMS: atom_id res chain seq x y z
N MET A 1 18.61 -12.13 -16.60
CA MET A 1 17.96 -11.03 -15.88
C MET A 1 16.49 -11.34 -15.98
N ASP A 2 15.82 -11.65 -14.87
CA ASP A 2 14.41 -12.05 -14.93
C ASP A 2 13.58 -10.91 -15.52
N GLU A 3 12.55 -11.25 -16.28
CA GLU A 3 11.65 -10.26 -16.87
C GLU A 3 11.00 -9.40 -15.76
N PRO A 4 10.79 -8.10 -16.01
CA PRO A 4 10.12 -7.25 -15.04
C PRO A 4 8.69 -7.75 -14.81
N VAL A 5 8.33 -7.95 -13.54
CA VAL A 5 6.98 -8.37 -13.14
C VAL A 5 6.02 -7.20 -13.38
N GLU A 6 5.05 -7.40 -14.27
CA GLU A 6 3.98 -6.43 -14.51
C GLU A 6 2.82 -6.67 -13.53
N VAL A 7 2.40 -5.63 -12.81
CA VAL A 7 1.21 -5.64 -11.94
C VAL A 7 0.20 -4.66 -12.50
N ARG A 8 -1.00 -5.15 -12.85
CA ARG A 8 -2.08 -4.29 -13.34
C ARG A 8 -2.83 -3.69 -12.16
N ILE A 9 -3.18 -2.40 -12.30
CA ILE A 9 -3.86 -1.64 -11.25
C ILE A 9 -5.09 -0.97 -11.84
N ALA A 10 -6.23 -1.11 -11.16
CA ALA A 10 -7.47 -0.43 -11.46
C ALA A 10 -7.84 0.54 -10.34
N ARG A 11 -8.27 1.74 -10.72
CA ARG A 11 -8.90 2.70 -9.80
C ARG A 11 -10.39 2.41 -9.75
N ILE A 12 -10.90 2.11 -8.56
CA ILE A 12 -12.33 1.87 -8.31
C ILE A 12 -13.01 3.03 -7.58
N HIS A 13 -12.24 4.06 -7.21
CA HIS A 13 -12.72 5.28 -6.58
C HIS A 13 -12.22 6.50 -7.39
N PRO A 14 -13.03 7.56 -7.58
CA PRO A 14 -12.64 8.75 -8.36
C PRO A 14 -11.39 9.44 -7.81
N ASP A 15 -11.24 9.46 -6.49
CA ASP A 15 -10.10 10.09 -5.80
C ASP A 15 -8.89 9.15 -5.61
N ALA A 16 -8.95 7.92 -6.15
CA ALA A 16 -7.83 6.99 -6.05
C ALA A 16 -6.60 7.50 -6.80
N LEU A 17 -5.46 7.51 -6.11
CA LEU A 17 -4.17 7.86 -6.68
C LEU A 17 -3.39 6.60 -7.03
N LEU A 18 -2.77 6.58 -8.21
CA LEU A 18 -1.87 5.49 -8.57
C LEU A 18 -0.66 5.47 -7.63
N PRO A 19 -0.16 4.29 -7.24
CA PRO A 19 1.02 4.20 -6.38
C PRO A 19 2.25 4.82 -7.05
N VAL A 20 3.06 5.55 -6.28
CA VAL A 20 4.25 6.23 -6.78
C VAL A 20 5.50 5.74 -6.08
N LYS A 21 6.62 5.69 -6.79
CA LYS A 21 7.91 5.43 -6.16
C LYS A 21 8.42 6.70 -5.49
N GLY A 22 8.97 6.55 -4.28
CA GLY A 22 9.63 7.66 -3.57
C GLY A 22 10.99 8.05 -4.17
N SER A 23 11.62 7.15 -4.94
CA SER A 23 12.86 7.38 -5.69
C SER A 23 13.00 6.33 -6.80
N ASP A 24 13.91 6.55 -7.75
CA ASP A 24 14.14 5.63 -8.87
C ASP A 24 14.49 4.20 -8.42
N LEU A 25 15.19 4.09 -7.29
CA LEU A 25 15.64 2.83 -6.70
C LEU A 25 14.76 2.34 -5.54
N ALA A 26 13.60 2.97 -5.32
CA ALA A 26 12.68 2.52 -4.27
C ALA A 26 12.16 1.11 -4.57
N ALA A 27 12.21 0.25 -3.56
CA ALA A 27 11.72 -1.13 -3.63
C ALA A 27 10.19 -1.23 -3.60
N GLY A 28 9.52 -0.24 -2.99
CA GLY A 28 8.07 -0.21 -2.85
C GLY A 28 7.45 1.04 -3.48
N PHE A 29 6.12 1.02 -3.57
CA PHE A 29 5.31 2.13 -4.04
C PHE A 29 4.47 2.67 -2.87
N ASP A 30 4.48 3.99 -2.70
CA ASP A 30 3.70 4.67 -1.67
C ASP A 30 2.21 4.65 -2.06
N LEU A 31 1.36 4.19 -1.14
CA LEU A 31 -0.10 4.15 -1.26
C LEU A 31 -0.74 5.34 -0.56
N HIS A 32 -1.90 5.76 -1.06
CA HIS A 32 -2.66 6.89 -0.52
C HIS A 32 -4.07 6.45 -0.14
N SER A 33 -4.57 7.00 0.97
CA SER A 33 -5.98 6.87 1.35
C SER A 33 -6.83 7.81 0.50
N VAL A 34 -8.01 7.35 0.05
CA VAL A 34 -8.98 8.20 -0.67
C VAL A 34 -9.75 9.13 0.25
N GLU A 35 -9.70 8.88 1.55
CA GLU A 35 -10.38 9.70 2.55
C GLU A 35 -9.46 10.06 3.72
N ARG A 36 -9.84 11.12 4.44
CA ARG A 36 -9.21 11.49 5.70
C ARG A 36 -9.71 10.54 6.79
N VAL A 37 -8.78 9.81 7.40
CA VAL A 37 -9.03 8.94 8.55
C VAL A 37 -8.28 9.47 9.77
N GLU A 38 -8.98 9.65 10.89
CA GLU A 38 -8.38 9.98 12.17
C GLU A 38 -8.08 8.68 12.93
N VAL A 39 -6.79 8.33 13.06
CA VAL A 39 -6.38 7.16 13.85
C VAL A 39 -6.13 7.58 15.29
N ARG A 40 -7.00 7.14 16.20
CA ARG A 40 -6.85 7.44 17.63
C ARG A 40 -5.88 6.47 18.28
N LYS A 41 -5.24 6.93 19.37
CA LYS A 41 -4.31 6.08 20.12
C LYS A 41 -5.03 4.82 20.62
N GLY A 42 -4.47 3.65 20.28
CA GLY A 42 -5.00 2.35 20.69
C GLY A 42 -6.17 1.84 19.84
N THR A 43 -6.56 2.54 18.79
CA THR A 43 -7.52 2.04 17.80
C THR A 43 -6.82 1.54 16.55
N THR A 44 -7.56 0.80 15.74
CA THR A 44 -7.15 0.34 14.41
C THR A 44 -8.23 0.80 13.46
N GLU A 45 -7.84 1.53 12.43
CA GLU A 45 -8.75 2.02 11.42
C GLU A 45 -8.41 1.40 10.06
N MET A 46 -9.42 1.26 9.21
CA MET A 46 -9.23 0.87 7.81
C MET A 46 -8.98 2.13 6.98
N LEU A 47 -7.91 2.13 6.18
CA LEU A 47 -7.59 3.22 5.27
C LEU A 47 -7.85 2.77 3.83
N PRO A 48 -8.96 3.16 3.20
CA PRO A 48 -9.28 2.71 1.84
C PRO A 48 -8.37 3.39 0.82
N THR A 49 -7.79 2.62 -0.09
CA THR A 49 -6.93 3.15 -1.17
C THR A 49 -7.69 3.43 -2.46
N GLY A 50 -8.88 2.84 -2.63
CA GLY A 50 -9.64 2.89 -3.88
C GLY A 50 -8.95 2.19 -5.05
N LEU A 51 -8.01 1.28 -4.77
CA LEU A 51 -7.25 0.52 -5.76
C LEU A 51 -7.56 -0.97 -5.68
N VAL A 52 -7.57 -1.62 -6.85
CA VAL A 52 -7.53 -3.07 -6.99
C VAL A 52 -6.28 -3.42 -7.79
N LEU A 53 -5.52 -4.40 -7.33
CA LEU A 53 -4.32 -4.88 -7.99
C LEU A 53 -4.52 -6.31 -8.47
N ALA A 54 -4.00 -6.62 -9.64
CA ALA A 54 -3.94 -7.99 -10.16
C ALA A 54 -2.51 -8.52 -9.97
N ILE A 55 -2.30 -9.24 -8.87
CA ILE A 55 -1.00 -9.84 -8.55
C ILE A 55 -0.80 -11.07 -9.45
N PRO A 56 0.32 -11.18 -10.18
CA PRO A 56 0.55 -12.31 -11.08
C PRO A 56 0.79 -13.60 -10.29
N SER A 57 0.40 -14.74 -10.87
CA SER A 57 0.56 -16.05 -10.23
C SER A 57 2.01 -16.33 -9.83
N GLY A 58 2.21 -16.86 -8.62
CA GLY A 58 3.53 -17.11 -8.05
C GLY A 58 4.14 -15.91 -7.30
N TRP A 59 3.41 -14.81 -7.18
CA TRP A 59 3.80 -13.61 -6.45
C TRP A 59 2.76 -13.25 -5.39
N GLU A 60 3.18 -12.48 -4.39
CA GLU A 60 2.30 -11.78 -3.45
C GLU A 60 2.61 -10.29 -3.47
N GLY A 61 1.60 -9.45 -3.23
CA GLY A 61 1.79 -8.05 -2.90
C GLY A 61 2.03 -7.89 -1.40
N GLN A 62 3.05 -7.12 -1.00
CA GLN A 62 3.30 -6.82 0.41
C GLN A 62 2.99 -5.36 0.75
N ILE A 63 2.15 -5.15 1.76
CA ILE A 63 1.89 -3.86 2.39
C ILE A 63 2.77 -3.73 3.62
N ARG A 64 3.57 -2.67 3.67
CA ARG A 64 4.52 -2.39 4.75
C ARG A 64 4.34 -0.96 5.26
N CYS A 65 4.59 -0.77 6.56
CA CYS A 65 4.60 0.56 7.16
C CYS A 65 5.66 1.44 6.52
N ARG A 66 5.34 2.71 6.24
CA ARG A 66 6.36 3.73 5.99
C ARG A 66 7.11 3.99 7.28
N SER A 67 8.45 3.96 7.24
CA SER A 67 9.30 4.08 8.44
C SER A 67 9.01 5.35 9.26
N GLY A 68 8.70 6.47 8.59
CA GLY A 68 8.31 7.72 9.24
C GLY A 68 7.04 7.60 10.08
N LEU A 69 6.00 6.96 9.55
CA LEU A 69 4.73 6.71 10.27
C LEU A 69 4.91 5.66 11.37
N GLY A 70 5.68 4.61 11.08
CA GLY A 70 6.02 3.57 12.07
C GLY A 70 6.73 4.14 13.30
N ARG A 71 7.64 5.12 13.11
CA ARG A 71 8.30 5.83 14.21
C ARG A 71 7.32 6.63 15.08
N GLN A 72 6.18 7.02 14.55
CA GLN A 72 5.11 7.72 15.27
C GLN A 72 4.12 6.75 15.93
N GLY A 73 4.32 5.43 15.81
CA GLY A 73 3.43 4.41 16.35
C GLY A 73 2.26 4.04 15.44
N LEU A 74 2.19 4.59 14.23
CA LEU A 74 1.23 4.16 13.22
C LEU A 74 1.81 2.94 12.49
N ILE A 75 1.34 1.76 12.89
CA ILE A 75 1.80 0.47 12.37
C ILE A 75 0.64 -0.36 11.83
N LEU A 76 0.98 -1.33 10.97
CA LEU A 76 0.05 -2.33 10.50
C LEU A 76 -0.23 -3.34 11.62
N PRO A 77 -1.49 -3.55 12.03
CA PRO A 77 -1.84 -4.46 13.12
C PRO A 77 -1.51 -5.92 12.78
N ASN A 78 -1.47 -6.27 11.50
CA ASN A 78 -1.11 -7.59 10.98
C ASN A 78 0.39 -7.75 10.67
N GLY A 79 1.23 -6.77 11.01
CA GLY A 79 2.66 -6.78 10.71
C GLY A 79 2.97 -6.49 9.24
N ILE A 80 2.79 -7.48 8.37
CA ILE A 80 2.88 -7.34 6.91
C ILE A 80 1.52 -7.69 6.32
N GLY A 81 0.96 -6.78 5.51
CA GLY A 81 -0.24 -7.11 4.75
C GLY A 81 0.13 -7.92 3.51
N THR A 82 -0.48 -9.09 3.35
CA THR A 82 -0.36 -9.91 2.13
C THR A 82 -1.57 -9.64 1.24
N ILE A 83 -1.30 -9.37 -0.04
CA ILE A 83 -2.29 -9.25 -1.11
C ILE A 83 -2.05 -10.43 -2.05
N ASP A 84 -3.04 -11.32 -2.13
CA ASP A 84 -3.07 -12.45 -3.06
C ASP A 84 -3.51 -12.04 -4.47
#